data_AF-A0A856M822-F1
#
_entry.id   AF-A0A856M822-F1
#
_cell.length_a   1.000
_cell.length_b   1.000
_cell.length_c   1.000
_cell.angle_alpha   90.00
_cell.angle_beta   90.00
_cell.angle_gamma   90.00
#
_symmetry.space_group_name_H-M   'P 1'
#
loop_
_entity.id
_entity.type
_entity.pdbx_description
1 polymer ?
#
loop_
_entity_poly.entity_id
_entity_poly.type
_entity_poly.pdbx_seq_one_letter_code
_entity_poly.pdbx_strand_id
1 'polypeptide(L)'
;MQNYLDVDPRFGTKQDLIDLVDAAHHREIRVFLDVVANHSADNWFYPNHDSYHYSNDQQFPFGGWRPEDRPIPKELRNENYYHRRGEINNWDGYPETQHGDFFSLKDFNNDDDPDGLKLQDILIKAHCYWMREADIDSFRLDAVKHMGELTISRFCSAIRQYAYRLGKRWFFLYGELVGADDAIHRYTSPNTPTQVDSRTILYPSFFSHFR
;
A
#
# COMPACT_ATOMS: atom_id res chain seq x y z
N MET A 1 7.94 -5.50 0.42
CA MET A 1 7.50 -6.70 -0.34
C MET A 1 8.18 -6.76 -1.70
N GLN A 2 8.56 -7.94 -2.23
CA GLN A 2 9.19 -8.07 -3.57
C GLN A 2 8.31 -8.76 -4.61
N ASN A 3 7.34 -9.58 -4.18
CA ASN A 3 6.38 -10.21 -5.07
C ASN A 3 4.97 -9.98 -4.51
N TYR A 4 4.18 -9.18 -5.22
CA TYR A 4 2.82 -8.83 -4.84
C TYR A 4 1.77 -9.84 -5.35
N LEU A 5 2.18 -10.84 -6.14
CA LEU A 5 1.28 -11.79 -6.83
C LEU A 5 1.52 -13.25 -6.41
N ASP A 6 2.32 -13.48 -5.38
CA ASP A 6 2.57 -14.81 -4.83
C ASP A 6 2.70 -14.78 -3.30
N VAL A 7 2.50 -15.94 -2.68
CA VAL A 7 2.67 -16.12 -1.23
C VAL A 7 4.15 -16.27 -0.92
N ASP A 8 4.60 -15.72 0.21
CA ASP A 8 5.97 -15.97 0.68
C ASP A 8 6.15 -17.49 0.94
N PRO A 9 7.16 -18.15 0.34
CA PRO A 9 7.33 -19.60 0.48
C PRO A 9 7.46 -20.10 1.91
N ARG A 10 7.81 -19.22 2.87
CA ARG A 10 7.85 -19.55 4.31
C ARG A 10 6.46 -19.74 4.92
N PHE A 11 5.43 -19.14 4.33
CA PHE A 11 4.03 -19.27 4.76
C PHE A 11 3.27 -20.36 3.99
N GLY A 12 3.79 -20.79 2.84
CA GLY A 12 3.22 -21.85 2.03
C GLY A 12 3.08 -21.45 0.57
N THR A 13 2.28 -22.21 -0.15
CA THR A 13 1.90 -21.96 -1.54
C THR A 13 0.64 -21.11 -1.63
N LYS A 14 0.35 -20.62 -2.82
CA LYS A 14 -0.94 -19.99 -3.13
C LYS A 14 -2.14 -20.90 -2.82
N GLN A 15 -2.01 -22.20 -3.10
CA GLN A 15 -3.08 -23.15 -2.80
C GLN A 15 -3.30 -23.28 -1.28
N ASP A 16 -2.22 -23.26 -0.48
CA ASP A 16 -2.35 -23.30 0.98
C ASP A 16 -3.12 -22.08 1.52
N LEU A 17 -2.91 -20.89 0.92
CA LEU A 17 -3.69 -19.69 1.27
C LEU A 17 -5.18 -19.86 0.89
N ILE A 18 -5.46 -20.36 -0.31
CA ILE A 18 -6.84 -20.62 -0.76
C ILE A 18 -7.53 -21.61 0.17
N ASP A 19 -6.88 -22.74 0.46
CA ASP A 19 -7.42 -23.78 1.33
C ASP A 19 -7.65 -23.27 2.76
N LEU A 20 -6.76 -22.38 3.26
CA LEU A 20 -6.94 -21.71 4.54
C LEU A 20 -8.18 -20.81 4.55
N VAL A 21 -8.36 -20.01 3.50
CA VAL A 21 -9.52 -19.11 3.40
C VAL A 21 -10.81 -19.91 3.29
N ASP A 22 -10.85 -20.93 2.44
CA ASP A 22 -12.00 -21.83 2.30
C ASP A 22 -12.34 -22.51 3.63
N ALA A 23 -11.33 -22.98 4.37
CA ALA A 23 -11.53 -23.58 5.69
C ALA A 23 -12.04 -22.58 6.74
N ALA A 24 -11.60 -21.32 6.67
CA ALA A 24 -12.08 -20.25 7.54
C ALA A 24 -13.55 -19.91 7.22
N HIS A 25 -13.89 -19.77 5.94
CA HIS A 25 -15.25 -19.49 5.49
C HIS A 25 -16.24 -20.58 5.88
N HIS A 26 -15.86 -21.86 5.80
CA HIS A 26 -16.67 -22.97 6.31
C HIS A 26 -16.97 -22.89 7.82
N ARG A 27 -16.22 -22.08 8.56
CA ARG A 27 -16.39 -21.81 9.99
C ARG A 27 -16.94 -20.41 10.26
N GLU A 28 -17.44 -19.73 9.24
CA GLU A 28 -17.95 -18.35 9.31
C GLU A 28 -16.90 -17.33 9.79
N ILE A 29 -15.60 -17.66 9.61
CA ILE A 29 -14.47 -16.79 9.93
C ILE A 29 -14.07 -16.03 8.67
N ARG A 30 -13.94 -14.70 8.77
CA ARG A 30 -13.46 -13.86 7.68
C ARG A 30 -11.94 -13.73 7.73
N VAL A 31 -11.32 -13.63 6.56
CA VAL A 31 -9.86 -13.53 6.43
C VAL A 31 -9.44 -12.16 5.94
N PHE A 32 -8.61 -11.49 6.73
CA PHE A 32 -8.12 -10.14 6.47
C PHE A 32 -6.64 -10.23 6.15
N LEU A 33 -6.19 -9.64 5.04
CA LEU A 33 -4.77 -9.56 4.74
C LEU A 33 -4.19 -8.23 5.20
N ASP A 34 -2.98 -8.31 5.75
CA ASP A 34 -2.12 -7.15 5.95
C ASP A 34 -1.46 -6.80 4.62
N VAL A 35 -1.62 -5.56 4.18
CA VAL A 35 -1.21 -5.12 2.85
C VAL A 35 -0.34 -3.87 2.92
N VAL A 36 0.75 -3.89 2.17
CA VAL A 36 1.76 -2.83 2.17
C VAL A 36 1.77 -2.15 0.81
N ALA A 37 1.27 -0.91 0.76
CA ALA A 37 1.27 -0.09 -0.45
C ALA A 37 2.19 1.14 -0.36
N ASN A 38 2.83 1.38 0.79
CA ASN A 38 3.73 2.51 0.98
C ASN A 38 5.12 2.27 0.38
N HIS A 39 5.67 1.08 0.60
CA HIS A 39 7.06 0.79 0.26
C HIS A 39 7.18 -0.63 -0.31
N SER A 40 8.22 -0.84 -1.10
CA SER A 40 8.68 -2.16 -1.51
C SER A 40 9.78 -2.67 -0.57
N ALA A 41 10.29 -3.87 -0.79
CA ALA A 41 11.50 -4.30 -0.05
C ALA A 41 12.74 -3.53 -0.53
N ASP A 42 13.93 -3.88 -0.06
CA ASP A 42 15.21 -3.40 -0.61
C ASP A 42 15.47 -4.02 -2.01
N ASN A 43 14.69 -3.58 -3.01
CA ASN A 43 14.62 -4.15 -4.35
C ASN A 43 15.39 -3.33 -5.40
N TRP A 44 16.07 -2.26 -5.00
CA TRP A 44 16.98 -1.50 -5.84
C TRP A 44 18.00 -0.75 -4.98
N PHE A 45 19.03 -0.16 -5.57
CA PHE A 45 20.06 0.58 -4.84
C PHE A 45 20.43 1.89 -5.52
N TYR A 46 20.94 2.83 -4.74
CA TYR A 46 21.56 4.05 -5.25
C TYR A 46 22.95 3.77 -5.83
N PRO A 47 23.53 4.64 -6.69
CA PRO A 47 24.84 4.42 -7.29
C PRO A 47 25.92 4.04 -6.29
N ASN A 48 26.85 3.19 -6.74
CA ASN A 48 27.96 2.65 -5.94
C ASN A 48 27.55 1.90 -4.65
N HIS A 49 26.26 1.59 -4.47
CA HIS A 49 25.72 1.05 -3.23
C HIS A 49 25.85 2.03 -2.04
N ASP A 50 25.93 3.33 -2.33
CA ASP A 50 26.03 4.36 -1.30
C ASP A 50 24.70 4.50 -0.54
N SER A 51 24.80 4.84 0.74
CA SER A 51 23.65 5.24 1.56
C SER A 51 23.41 6.74 1.39
N TYR A 52 22.21 7.10 0.96
CA TYR A 52 21.76 8.47 0.90
C TYR A 52 20.79 8.72 2.04
N HIS A 53 20.94 9.85 2.71
CA HIS A 53 20.03 10.33 3.74
C HIS A 53 19.16 11.45 3.17
N TYR A 54 17.92 11.52 3.66
CA TYR A 54 16.99 12.55 3.26
C TYR A 54 17.57 13.95 3.45
N SER A 55 17.49 14.77 2.41
CA SER A 55 17.98 16.15 2.42
C SER A 55 17.18 17.02 1.46
N ASN A 56 16.41 17.97 2.01
CA ASN A 56 15.69 19.01 1.26
C ASN A 56 14.85 18.49 0.07
N ASP A 57 14.22 17.32 0.21
CA ASP A 57 13.46 16.65 -0.85
C ASP A 57 14.24 16.47 -2.17
N GLN A 58 15.57 16.36 -2.08
CA GLN A 58 16.42 16.12 -3.24
C GLN A 58 16.24 14.70 -3.78
N GLN A 59 15.99 14.57 -5.09
CA GLN A 59 16.01 13.28 -5.76
C GLN A 59 17.45 12.82 -6.03
N PHE A 60 17.75 11.60 -5.61
CA PHE A 60 19.02 10.93 -5.87
C PHE A 60 18.92 10.01 -7.10
N PRO A 61 20.04 9.80 -7.82
CA PRO A 61 20.09 8.92 -8.98
C PRO A 61 19.75 7.47 -8.62
N PHE A 62 19.19 6.73 -9.57
CA PHE A 62 18.98 5.29 -9.45
C PHE A 62 20.27 4.53 -9.82
N GLY A 63 20.63 3.51 -9.05
CA GLY A 63 21.82 2.68 -9.29
C GLY A 63 21.52 1.37 -10.03
N GLY A 64 20.46 0.65 -9.64
CA GLY A 64 20.08 -0.63 -10.26
C GLY A 64 19.09 -1.45 -9.44
N TRP A 65 18.45 -2.45 -10.06
CA TRP A 65 17.49 -3.37 -9.40
C TRP A 65 18.17 -4.47 -8.58
N ARG A 66 17.45 -5.02 -7.58
CA ARG A 66 17.81 -6.17 -6.74
C ARG A 66 16.61 -7.12 -6.57
N PRO A 67 16.81 -8.43 -6.78
CA PRO A 67 17.46 -9.01 -7.96
C PRO A 67 16.83 -8.50 -9.28
N GLU A 68 17.45 -8.74 -10.43
CA GLU A 68 16.98 -8.24 -11.75
C GLU A 68 15.55 -8.67 -12.12
N ASP A 69 15.10 -9.81 -11.58
CA ASP A 69 13.77 -10.36 -11.82
C ASP A 69 12.73 -9.92 -10.76
N ARG A 70 13.04 -8.91 -9.95
CA ARG A 70 12.15 -8.33 -8.95
C ARG A 70 12.19 -6.80 -9.00
N PRO A 71 11.14 -6.11 -8.51
CA PRO A 71 9.88 -6.65 -7.97
C PRO A 71 8.96 -7.32 -9.01
N ILE A 72 7.96 -8.07 -8.52
CA ILE A 72 6.80 -8.57 -9.27
C ILE A 72 5.55 -7.86 -8.72
N PRO A 73 4.66 -7.32 -9.57
CA PRO A 73 4.64 -7.42 -11.04
C PRO A 73 5.77 -6.63 -11.72
N LYS A 74 6.13 -7.01 -12.96
CA LYS A 74 7.28 -6.43 -13.70
C LYS A 74 7.10 -4.92 -13.94
N GLU A 75 5.86 -4.47 -13.96
CA GLU A 75 5.47 -3.07 -14.12
C GLU A 75 6.01 -2.21 -12.96
N LEU A 76 6.25 -2.78 -11.77
CA LEU A 76 6.90 -2.10 -10.65
C LEU A 76 8.40 -1.83 -10.86
N ARG A 77 8.99 -2.36 -11.94
CA ARG A 77 10.40 -2.14 -12.31
C ARG A 77 10.56 -0.86 -13.13
N ASN A 78 10.07 0.25 -12.59
CA ASN A 78 10.26 1.58 -13.14
C ASN A 78 10.77 2.49 -12.02
N GLU A 79 11.94 3.10 -12.22
CA GLU A 79 12.59 3.96 -11.22
C GLU A 79 11.75 5.21 -10.87
N ASN A 80 10.88 5.67 -11.77
CA ASN A 80 9.99 6.81 -11.52
C ASN A 80 8.87 6.48 -10.52
N TYR A 81 8.66 5.20 -10.21
CA TYR A 81 7.69 4.77 -9.21
C TYR A 81 8.25 4.79 -7.79
N TYR A 82 9.46 5.32 -7.60
CA TYR A 82 10.09 5.46 -6.30
C TYR A 82 10.54 6.90 -6.12
N HIS A 83 10.34 7.46 -4.93
CA HIS A 83 10.71 8.84 -4.67
C HIS A 83 12.22 9.05 -4.77
N ARG A 84 13.04 8.10 -4.31
CA ARG A 84 14.51 8.18 -4.33
C ARG A 84 15.04 9.41 -3.58
N ARG A 85 14.49 9.70 -2.38
CA ARG A 85 14.91 10.84 -1.54
C ARG A 85 15.87 10.47 -0.42
N GLY A 86 16.39 9.24 -0.38
CA GLY A 86 17.25 8.76 0.70
C GLY A 86 16.46 8.39 1.97
N GLU A 87 17.16 7.82 2.94
CA GLU A 87 16.60 7.32 4.19
C GLU A 87 16.09 8.45 5.11
N ILE A 88 14.93 8.22 5.73
CA ILE A 88 14.33 9.11 6.73
C ILE A 88 15.26 9.25 7.95
N ASN A 89 15.54 10.49 8.34
CA ASN A 89 16.21 10.86 9.58
C ASN A 89 15.20 11.40 10.63
N ASN A 90 14.18 12.15 10.18
CA ASN A 90 13.15 12.72 11.04
C ASN A 90 11.77 12.10 10.76
N TRP A 91 11.28 11.33 11.72
CA TRP A 91 10.02 10.57 11.63
C TRP A 91 8.76 11.39 11.94
N ASP A 92 8.91 12.68 12.25
CA ASP A 92 7.83 13.59 12.61
C ASP A 92 7.66 14.76 11.62
N GLY A 93 8.47 14.81 10.55
CA GLY A 93 8.49 15.92 9.58
C GLY A 93 7.93 15.57 8.21
N TYR A 94 6.94 16.33 7.72
CA TYR A 94 6.60 16.36 6.29
C TYR A 94 7.58 17.31 5.56
N PRO A 95 8.06 17.00 4.33
CA PRO A 95 7.71 15.87 3.47
C PRO A 95 8.54 14.60 3.69
N GLU A 96 9.58 14.66 4.52
CA GLU A 96 10.53 13.57 4.74
C GLU A 96 9.86 12.23 5.08
N THR A 97 8.89 12.27 5.98
CA THR A 97 8.09 11.10 6.36
C THR A 97 7.32 10.47 5.20
N GLN A 98 6.96 11.18 4.14
CA GLN A 98 6.19 10.63 3.02
C GLN A 98 7.05 10.32 1.79
N HIS A 99 8.21 10.94 1.65
CA HIS A 99 9.04 10.78 0.46
C HIS A 99 10.36 10.04 0.72
N GLY A 100 10.75 9.87 1.98
CA GLY A 100 11.99 9.20 2.37
C GLY A 100 11.86 7.68 2.43
N ASP A 101 12.97 6.99 2.19
CA ASP A 101 13.07 5.53 2.33
C ASP A 101 12.87 5.11 3.80
N PHE A 102 12.09 4.05 4.00
CA PHE A 102 11.81 3.49 5.32
C PHE A 102 12.94 2.52 5.71
N PHE A 103 14.00 3.05 6.31
CA PHE A 103 15.29 2.34 6.46
C PHE A 103 15.81 1.86 5.09
N SER A 104 16.01 0.56 4.90
CA SER A 104 16.39 -0.03 3.61
C SER A 104 15.24 -0.22 2.63
N LEU A 105 13.99 -0.10 3.09
CA LEU A 105 12.80 -0.32 2.28
C LEU A 105 12.56 0.87 1.35
N LYS A 106 12.28 0.56 0.08
CA LYS A 106 12.22 1.59 -0.95
C LYS A 106 10.83 2.19 -1.04
N ASP A 107 10.76 3.49 -0.83
CA ASP A 107 9.52 4.24 -0.75
C ASP A 107 8.92 4.47 -2.14
N PHE A 108 7.61 4.21 -2.26
CA PHE A 108 6.88 4.36 -3.52
C PHE A 108 6.47 5.81 -3.76
N ASN A 109 6.49 6.22 -5.03
CA ASN A 109 5.93 7.49 -5.44
C ASN A 109 4.40 7.49 -5.27
N ASN A 110 3.94 8.03 -4.15
CA ASN A 110 2.53 8.16 -3.80
C ASN A 110 1.97 9.56 -4.14
N ASP A 111 2.69 10.34 -4.94
CA ASP A 111 2.26 11.66 -5.38
C ASP A 111 1.10 11.60 -6.40
N ASP A 112 0.44 12.74 -6.57
CA ASP A 112 -0.63 12.95 -7.56
C ASP A 112 -0.13 13.19 -8.99
N ASP A 113 1.10 12.78 -9.29
CA ASP A 113 1.69 12.90 -10.62
C ASP A 113 1.33 11.71 -11.54
N PRO A 114 1.55 11.81 -12.86
CA PRO A 114 1.18 10.75 -13.81
C PRO A 114 1.84 9.38 -13.54
N ASP A 115 3.03 9.34 -12.95
CA ASP A 115 3.73 8.10 -12.64
C ASP A 115 3.26 7.54 -11.29
N GLY A 116 3.03 8.39 -10.28
CA GLY A 116 2.38 8.01 -9.02
C GLY A 116 0.98 7.42 -9.23
N LEU A 117 0.16 8.02 -10.10
CA LEU A 117 -1.16 7.49 -10.46
C LEU A 117 -1.10 6.10 -11.13
N LYS A 118 -0.10 5.86 -11.99
CA LYS A 118 0.11 4.53 -12.61
C LYS A 118 0.56 3.51 -11.58
N LEU A 119 1.45 3.89 -10.67
CA LEU A 119 1.89 3.04 -9.58
C LEU A 119 0.72 2.62 -8.70
N GLN A 120 -0.13 3.58 -8.32
CA GLN A 120 -1.35 3.32 -7.54
C GLN A 120 -2.25 2.30 -8.26
N ASP A 121 -2.46 2.44 -9.58
CA ASP A 121 -3.24 1.47 -10.36
C ASP A 121 -2.61 0.06 -10.38
N ILE A 122 -1.28 -0.05 -10.50
CA ILE A 122 -0.56 -1.33 -10.43
C ILE A 122 -0.76 -1.98 -9.06
N LEU A 123 -0.58 -1.22 -7.98
CA LEU A 123 -0.77 -1.71 -6.62
C LEU A 123 -2.23 -2.12 -6.41
N ILE A 124 -3.21 -1.29 -6.76
CA ILE A 124 -4.64 -1.63 -6.66
C ILE A 124 -4.94 -2.95 -7.38
N LYS A 125 -4.44 -3.13 -8.60
CA LYS A 125 -4.62 -4.38 -9.37
C LYS A 125 -4.02 -5.59 -8.66
N ALA A 126 -2.83 -5.44 -8.06
CA ALA A 126 -2.19 -6.51 -7.30
C ALA A 126 -2.98 -6.90 -6.03
N HIS A 127 -3.67 -5.96 -5.39
CA HIS A 127 -4.54 -6.26 -4.25
C HIS A 127 -5.87 -6.87 -4.69
N CYS A 128 -6.47 -6.36 -5.77
CA CYS A 128 -7.65 -6.96 -6.41
C CYS A 128 -7.40 -8.40 -6.87
N TYR A 129 -6.17 -8.72 -7.27
CA TYR A 129 -5.75 -10.10 -7.57
C TYR A 129 -6.04 -11.03 -6.39
N TRP A 130 -5.59 -10.71 -5.18
CA TRP A 130 -5.84 -11.56 -4.00
C TRP A 130 -7.31 -11.67 -3.60
N MET A 131 -8.09 -10.60 -3.78
CA MET A 131 -9.53 -10.65 -3.55
C MET A 131 -10.23 -11.67 -4.45
N ARG A 132 -9.76 -11.80 -5.70
CA ARG A 132 -10.32 -12.75 -6.66
C ARG A 132 -9.79 -14.17 -6.45
N GLU A 133 -8.51 -14.30 -6.15
CA GLU A 133 -7.82 -15.60 -6.22
C GLU A 133 -7.94 -16.40 -4.94
N ALA A 134 -7.98 -15.71 -3.79
CA ALA A 134 -8.07 -16.34 -2.47
C ALA A 134 -9.31 -15.88 -1.69
N ASP A 135 -10.29 -15.30 -2.37
CA ASP A 135 -11.56 -14.81 -1.79
C ASP A 135 -11.43 -13.96 -0.51
N ILE A 136 -10.39 -13.13 -0.43
CA ILE A 136 -10.11 -12.28 0.75
C ILE A 136 -11.27 -11.33 1.08
N ASP A 137 -11.52 -11.11 2.37
CA ASP A 137 -12.69 -10.36 2.87
C ASP A 137 -12.41 -8.90 3.26
N SER A 138 -11.15 -8.56 3.48
CA SER A 138 -10.74 -7.25 4.01
C SER A 138 -9.24 -7.03 3.85
N PHE A 139 -8.83 -5.77 3.92
CA PHE A 139 -7.42 -5.39 4.04
C PHE A 139 -7.17 -4.51 5.26
N ARG A 140 -6.04 -4.79 5.95
CA ARG A 140 -5.36 -3.89 6.87
C ARG A 140 -4.26 -3.19 6.09
N LEU A 141 -4.36 -1.88 5.88
CA LEU A 141 -3.36 -1.09 5.16
C LEU A 141 -2.23 -0.66 6.11
N ASP A 142 -1.01 -1.10 5.83
CA ASP A 142 0.21 -0.74 6.56
C ASP A 142 0.64 0.70 6.30
N ALA A 143 1.27 1.34 7.29
CA ALA A 143 2.03 2.58 7.11
C ALA A 143 1.23 3.75 6.49
N VAL A 144 -0.06 3.88 6.81
CA VAL A 144 -0.99 4.87 6.20
C VAL A 144 -0.47 6.30 6.29
N LYS A 145 0.19 6.68 7.39
CA LYS A 145 0.71 8.05 7.58
C LYS A 145 1.69 8.50 6.49
N HIS A 146 2.32 7.54 5.82
CA HIS A 146 3.38 7.75 4.84
C HIS A 146 2.87 7.88 3.39
N MET A 147 1.62 7.47 3.09
CA MET A 147 1.11 7.40 1.71
C MET A 147 0.35 8.66 1.23
N GLY A 148 -0.06 9.55 2.14
CA GLY A 148 -0.90 10.71 1.82
C GLY A 148 -2.40 10.41 1.63
N GLU A 149 -3.25 11.34 2.04
CA GLU A 149 -4.71 11.17 2.14
C GLU A 149 -5.40 10.81 0.82
N LEU A 150 -5.00 11.44 -0.28
CA LEU A 150 -5.62 11.24 -1.59
C LEU A 150 -5.34 9.84 -2.15
N THR A 151 -4.10 9.37 -2.01
CA THR A 151 -3.68 8.01 -2.39
C THR A 151 -4.47 6.96 -1.62
N ILE A 152 -4.63 7.13 -0.31
CA ILE A 152 -5.42 6.22 0.53
C ILE A 152 -6.89 6.23 0.12
N SER A 153 -7.45 7.41 -0.14
CA SER A 153 -8.85 7.56 -0.57
C SER A 153 -9.11 6.86 -1.92
N ARG A 154 -8.19 7.01 -2.88
CA ARG A 154 -8.26 6.31 -4.17
C ARG A 154 -8.15 4.81 -4.03
N PHE A 155 -7.16 4.33 -3.25
CA PHE A 155 -7.00 2.90 -2.97
C PHE A 155 -8.27 2.32 -2.37
N CYS A 156 -8.78 2.92 -1.29
CA CYS A 156 -10.00 2.49 -0.63
C CYS A 156 -11.20 2.48 -1.58
N SER A 157 -11.37 3.52 -2.39
CA SER A 157 -12.46 3.63 -3.35
C SER A 157 -12.39 2.52 -4.41
N ALA A 158 -11.21 2.27 -4.97
CA ALA A 158 -11.03 1.26 -6.00
C ALA A 158 -11.25 -0.16 -5.47
N ILE A 159 -10.72 -0.49 -4.28
CA ILE A 159 -10.93 -1.78 -3.63
C ILE A 159 -12.42 -2.01 -3.33
N ARG A 160 -13.12 -1.00 -2.79
CA ARG A 160 -14.57 -1.11 -2.53
C ARG A 160 -15.38 -1.31 -3.80
N GLN A 161 -15.05 -0.58 -4.87
CA GLN A 161 -15.72 -0.77 -6.16
C GLN A 161 -15.48 -2.18 -6.72
N TYR A 162 -14.27 -2.72 -6.58
CA TYR A 162 -13.95 -4.07 -7.02
C TYR A 162 -14.66 -5.13 -6.17
N ALA A 163 -14.67 -4.98 -4.83
CA ALA A 163 -15.40 -5.84 -3.91
C ALA A 163 -16.89 -5.89 -4.25
N TYR A 164 -17.49 -4.73 -4.57
CA TYR A 164 -18.88 -4.64 -5.01
C TYR A 164 -19.14 -5.46 -6.28
N ARG A 165 -18.23 -5.40 -7.27
CA ARG A 165 -18.33 -6.20 -8.51
C ARG A 165 -18.21 -7.70 -8.26
N LEU A 166 -17.44 -8.10 -7.25
CA LEU A 166 -17.34 -9.50 -6.79
C LEU A 166 -18.53 -9.95 -5.95
N GLY A 167 -19.48 -9.07 -5.64
CA GLY A 167 -20.62 -9.38 -4.77
C GLY A 167 -20.31 -9.33 -3.26
N LYS A 168 -19.08 -9.00 -2.87
CA LYS A 168 -18.69 -8.79 -1.47
C LYS A 168 -19.21 -7.45 -0.97
N ARG A 169 -20.38 -7.47 -0.31
CA ARG A 169 -21.04 -6.26 0.24
C ARG A 169 -20.39 -5.70 1.50
N TRP A 170 -19.62 -6.54 2.21
CA TRP A 170 -19.06 -6.24 3.53
C TRP A 170 -17.53 -6.32 3.53
N PHE A 171 -16.90 -5.61 2.59
CA PHE A 171 -15.44 -5.51 2.54
C PHE A 171 -14.98 -4.40 3.48
N PHE A 172 -14.31 -4.79 4.56
CA PHE A 172 -13.77 -3.84 5.54
C PHE A 172 -12.39 -3.35 5.08
N LEU A 173 -12.10 -2.10 5.42
CA LEU A 173 -10.81 -1.48 5.19
C LEU A 173 -10.50 -0.67 6.43
N TYR A 174 -9.36 -0.97 7.04
CA TYR A 174 -8.79 -0.19 8.12
C TYR A 174 -7.30 -0.10 7.88
N GLY A 175 -6.67 0.89 8.47
CA GLY A 175 -5.23 1.08 8.30
C GLY A 175 -4.54 1.40 9.60
N GLU A 176 -3.25 1.16 9.60
CA GLU A 176 -2.36 1.44 10.71
C GLU A 176 -1.92 2.90 10.66
N LEU A 177 -2.14 3.60 11.78
CA LEU A 177 -1.72 4.97 11.96
C LEU A 177 -0.93 5.10 13.27
N VAL A 178 0.37 5.42 13.15
CA VAL A 178 1.27 5.63 14.29
C VAL A 178 1.80 7.06 14.26
N GLY A 179 1.22 7.97 15.04
CA GLY A 179 1.63 9.37 15.06
C GLY A 179 0.96 10.18 16.17
N ALA A 180 1.31 11.46 16.27
CA ALA A 180 0.68 12.41 17.20
C ALA A 180 -0.80 12.64 16.87
N ASP A 181 -1.60 13.02 17.87
CA ASP A 181 -3.07 13.11 17.81
C ASP A 181 -3.61 13.99 16.65
N ASP A 182 -2.84 14.98 16.20
CA ASP A 182 -3.19 15.89 15.10
C ASP A 182 -3.13 15.24 13.71
N ALA A 183 -2.20 14.31 13.49
CA ALA A 183 -2.16 13.49 12.27
C ALA A 183 -3.35 12.50 12.23
N ILE A 184 -3.82 12.07 13.40
CA ILE A 184 -4.95 11.13 13.55
C ILE A 184 -6.28 11.74 13.11
N HIS A 185 -6.53 13.00 13.46
CA HIS A 185 -7.77 13.69 13.10
C HIS A 185 -8.02 13.76 11.58
N ARG A 186 -6.97 13.82 10.77
CA ARG A 186 -7.09 13.88 9.30
C ARG A 186 -7.63 12.58 8.70
N TYR A 187 -7.23 11.44 9.26
CA TYR A 187 -7.65 10.12 8.77
C TYR A 187 -8.90 9.57 9.45
N THR A 188 -9.23 10.05 10.65
CA THR A 188 -10.39 9.55 11.44
C THR A 188 -11.62 10.44 11.36
N SER A 189 -11.54 11.62 10.73
CA SER A 189 -12.70 12.50 10.59
C SER A 189 -13.76 11.87 9.67
N PRO A 190 -15.04 11.89 10.06
CA PRO A 190 -16.08 11.20 9.33
C PRO A 190 -16.38 11.93 8.01
N ASN A 191 -16.38 11.14 6.92
CA ASN A 191 -16.98 11.44 5.62
C ASN A 191 -16.25 12.47 4.74
N THR A 192 -15.35 11.99 3.89
CA THR A 192 -15.17 12.61 2.57
C THR A 192 -16.22 12.02 1.62
N PRO A 193 -17.29 12.75 1.27
CA PRO A 193 -18.27 12.26 0.30
C PRO A 193 -17.60 12.05 -1.05
N THR A 194 -17.58 10.82 -1.54
CA THR A 194 -17.15 10.52 -2.91
C THR A 194 -18.39 10.58 -3.80
N GLN A 195 -18.36 11.46 -4.79
CA GLN A 195 -19.41 11.52 -5.82
C GLN A 195 -19.09 10.49 -6.90
N VAL A 196 -19.94 9.47 -7.05
CA VAL A 196 -19.93 8.56 -8.21
C VAL A 196 -21.31 8.64 -8.85
N ASP A 197 -21.36 9.00 -10.13
CA ASP A 197 -22.60 9.06 -10.93
C ASP A 197 -23.78 9.72 -10.21
N SER A 198 -23.58 10.99 -9.80
CA SER A 198 -24.59 11.83 -9.14
C SER A 198 -25.26 11.25 -7.89
N ARG A 199 -24.61 10.26 -7.25
CA ARG A 199 -24.99 9.74 -5.92
C ARG A 199 -23.89 10.04 -4.91
N THR A 200 -24.26 10.74 -3.84
CA THR A 200 -23.41 10.88 -2.66
C THR A 200 -23.35 9.55 -1.94
N ILE A 201 -22.17 8.91 -1.92
CA ILE A 201 -21.99 7.71 -1.11
C ILE A 201 -21.07 8.04 0.08
N LEU A 202 -21.58 7.79 1.28
CA LEU A 202 -20.87 7.94 2.54
C LEU A 202 -20.25 6.58 2.90
N TYR A 203 -18.93 6.52 3.02
CA TYR A 203 -18.23 5.32 3.44
C TYR A 203 -17.37 5.63 4.66
N PRO A 204 -17.66 5.07 5.84
CA PRO A 204 -16.79 5.24 6.98
C PRO A 204 -15.50 4.44 6.77
N SER A 205 -14.37 5.13 6.73
CA SER A 205 -13.04 4.57 6.96
C SER A 205 -12.83 4.52 8.48
N PHE A 206 -12.72 3.33 9.05
CA PHE A 206 -12.40 3.15 10.45
C PHE A 206 -10.91 2.85 10.55
N PHE A 207 -10.12 3.78 11.09
CA PHE A 207 -8.72 3.54 11.43
C PHE A 207 -8.63 3.26 12.94
N SER A 208 -8.03 2.13 13.32
CA SER A 208 -7.88 1.74 14.73
C SER A 208 -6.46 2.01 15.24
N HIS A 209 -6.36 2.65 16.40
CA HIS A 209 -5.10 2.97 17.08
C HIS A 209 -4.57 1.75 17.85
N PHE A 210 -3.28 1.44 17.68
CA PHE A 210 -2.55 0.55 18.58
C PHE A 210 -1.60 1.41 19.43
N ARG A 211 -1.76 1.32 20.77
CA ARG A 211 -0.89 1.97 21.77
C ARG A 211 0.35 1.13 22.04
#